data_AF-A0A7C5VDE6-F1
#
_entry.id   AF-A0A7C5VDE6-F1
#
_cell.length_a   1.000
_cell.length_b   1.000
_cell.length_c   1.000
_cell.angle_alpha   90.00
_cell.angle_beta   90.00
_cell.angle_gamma   90.00
#
_symmetry.space_group_name_H-M   'P 1'
#
loop_
_entity.id
_entity.type
_entity.pdbx_description
1 polymer ?
#
loop_
_entity_poly.entity_id
_entity_poly.type
_entity_poly.pdbx_seq_one_letter_code
_entity_poly.pdbx_strand_id
1 'polypeptide(L)'
;MVREPRVYLATEEDILSGKVTDVYFVRTSLIASTANVASKRVAADVHAYSLPRGYGWAVFAGLEEVLRVLQGRKVDVYAMEEGELFGPLEPVMEVVGPYSEFGVYEPAILGMLRHSS
;
A
#
# COMPACT_ATOMS: atom_id res chain seq x y z
N MET A 1 -17.98 -13.83 32.50
CA MET A 1 -18.72 -14.10 31.25
C MET A 1 -17.72 -14.59 30.22
N VAL A 2 -17.94 -15.77 29.63
CA VAL A 2 -17.12 -16.27 28.52
C VAL A 2 -17.65 -15.62 27.25
N ARG A 3 -16.78 -15.00 26.46
CA ARG A 3 -17.14 -14.30 25.23
C ARG A 3 -17.23 -15.32 24.10
N GLU A 4 -18.30 -15.27 23.31
CA GLU A 4 -18.46 -16.05 22.08
C GLU A 4 -17.27 -15.79 21.13
N PRO A 5 -16.67 -16.85 20.54
CA PRO A 5 -15.65 -16.69 19.51
C PRO A 5 -16.18 -15.87 18.32
N ARG A 6 -15.32 -15.03 17.74
CA ARG A 6 -15.64 -14.23 16.55
C ARG A 6 -14.44 -14.15 15.61
N VAL A 7 -14.70 -13.79 14.36
CA VAL A 7 -13.64 -13.48 13.39
C VAL A 7 -13.16 -12.04 13.62
N TYR A 8 -11.84 -11.84 13.57
CA TYR A 8 -11.19 -10.54 13.75
C TYR A 8 -10.77 -10.00 12.38
N LEU A 9 -11.73 -9.46 11.63
CA LEU A 9 -11.49 -8.84 10.34
C LEU A 9 -11.39 -7.32 10.50
N ALA A 10 -10.54 -6.70 9.67
CA ALA A 10 -10.63 -5.28 9.43
C ALA A 10 -11.86 -4.99 8.57
N THR A 11 -12.55 -3.90 8.87
CA THR A 11 -13.61 -3.36 8.01
C THR A 11 -13.02 -2.52 6.87
N GLU A 12 -13.78 -2.24 5.82
CA GLU A 12 -13.37 -1.28 4.78
C GLU A 12 -13.04 0.08 5.41
N GLU A 13 -13.83 0.53 6.40
CA GLU A 13 -13.56 1.77 7.12
C GLU A 13 -12.22 1.74 7.87
N ASP A 14 -11.85 0.62 8.50
CA ASP A 14 -10.56 0.49 9.17
C ASP A 14 -9.39 0.64 8.18
N ILE A 15 -9.54 0.12 6.96
CA ILE A 15 -8.55 0.25 5.88
C ILE A 15 -8.49 1.70 5.38
N LEU A 16 -9.63 2.28 4.99
CA LEU A 16 -9.69 3.63 4.41
C LEU A 16 -9.28 4.73 5.40
N SER A 17 -9.54 4.52 6.70
CA SER A 17 -9.11 5.42 7.77
C SER A 17 -7.63 5.28 8.15
N GLY A 18 -6.90 4.32 7.57
CA GLY A 18 -5.47 4.10 7.83
C GLY A 18 -5.18 3.43 9.17
N LYS A 19 -6.18 2.78 9.80
CA LYS A 19 -5.99 2.03 11.05
C LYS A 19 -5.30 0.69 10.82
N VAL A 20 -5.48 0.10 9.63
CA VAL A 20 -4.78 -1.13 9.21
C VAL A 20 -3.39 -0.75 8.71
N THR A 21 -2.49 -0.51 9.65
CA THR A 21 -1.13 -0.07 9.36
C THR A 21 -0.16 -0.55 10.44
N ASP A 22 1.13 -0.55 10.13
CA ASP A 22 2.17 -0.77 11.11
C ASP A 22 2.38 0.52 11.93
N VAL A 23 2.48 0.37 13.26
CA VAL A 23 2.56 1.51 14.19
C VAL A 23 3.70 2.49 13.87
N TYR A 24 4.75 2.02 13.16
CA TYR A 24 5.84 2.89 12.78
C TYR A 24 5.41 3.93 11.72
N PHE A 25 4.46 3.67 10.83
CA PHE A 25 3.96 4.69 9.90
C PHE A 25 3.26 5.83 10.61
N VAL A 26 2.47 5.51 11.64
CA VAL A 26 1.83 6.52 12.50
C VAL A 26 2.88 7.38 13.19
N ARG A 27 3.92 6.75 13.73
CA ARG A 27 5.04 7.45 14.39
C ARG A 27 5.85 8.29 13.41
N THR A 28 6.13 7.77 12.21
CA THR A 28 6.84 8.48 11.14
C THR A 28 6.04 9.69 10.67
N SER A 29 4.72 9.57 10.52
CA SER A 29 3.85 10.70 10.15
C SER A 29 3.90 11.81 11.19
N LEU A 30 3.87 11.46 12.49
CA LEU A 30 4.05 12.43 13.57
C LEU A 30 5.42 13.12 13.50
N ILE A 31 6.50 12.35 13.35
CA ILE A 31 7.86 12.89 13.24
C ILE A 31 7.98 13.81 12.03
N ALA A 32 7.50 13.38 10.85
CA ALA A 32 7.52 14.17 9.63
C ALA A 32 6.74 15.48 9.78
N SER A 33 5.63 15.46 10.51
CA SER A 33 4.84 16.67 10.82
C SER A 33 5.62 17.61 11.73
N THR A 34 6.20 17.10 12.82
CA THR A 34 7.01 17.91 13.76
C THR A 34 8.29 18.46 13.14
N ALA A 35 8.85 17.73 12.16
CA ALA A 35 10.03 18.15 11.40
C ALA A 35 9.68 19.03 10.18
N ASN A 36 8.40 19.36 9.96
CA ASN A 36 7.92 20.15 8.81
C ASN A 36 8.29 19.56 7.44
N VAL A 37 8.39 18.23 7.33
CA VAL A 37 8.68 17.51 6.08
C VAL A 37 7.53 16.60 5.63
N ALA A 38 6.42 16.55 6.37
CA ALA A 38 5.24 15.76 6.03
C ALA A 38 4.70 16.05 4.61
N SER A 39 4.72 17.32 4.20
CA SER A 39 4.25 17.77 2.89
C SER A 39 5.26 17.57 1.75
N LYS A 40 6.46 17.04 2.05
CA LYS A 40 7.50 16.82 1.04
C LYS A 40 7.01 15.81 0.01
N ARG A 41 7.02 16.20 -1.26
CA ARG A 41 6.70 15.32 -2.38
C ARG A 41 7.81 14.28 -2.55
N VAL A 42 7.40 13.03 -2.68
CA VAL A 42 8.25 11.87 -2.93
C VAL A 42 7.65 11.05 -4.07
N ALA A 43 8.46 10.19 -4.66
CA ALA A 43 8.04 9.12 -5.57
C ALA A 43 8.38 7.80 -4.90
N ALA A 44 7.39 6.92 -4.76
CA ALA A 44 7.54 5.61 -4.13
C ALA A 44 7.25 4.50 -5.14
N ASP A 45 8.29 3.79 -5.54
CA ASP A 45 8.19 2.63 -6.42
C ASP A 45 7.77 1.37 -5.66
N VAL A 46 6.91 0.58 -6.29
CA VAL A 46 6.51 -0.75 -5.85
C VAL A 46 7.07 -1.77 -6.82
N HIS A 47 7.89 -2.69 -6.30
CA HIS A 47 8.43 -3.82 -7.05
C HIS A 47 8.61 -5.03 -6.12
N ALA A 48 8.68 -6.23 -6.69
CA ALA A 48 9.03 -7.44 -5.94
C ALA A 48 10.55 -7.67 -5.98
N TYR A 49 11.20 -7.85 -4.82
CA TYR A 49 12.62 -8.27 -4.79
C TYR A 49 12.82 -9.70 -5.30
N SER A 50 11.83 -10.56 -5.05
CA SER A 50 11.82 -11.95 -5.47
C SER A 50 10.39 -12.42 -5.63
N LEU A 51 10.18 -13.41 -6.48
CA LEU A 51 8.92 -14.10 -6.66
C LEU A 51 8.93 -15.43 -5.90
N PRO A 52 7.77 -16.10 -5.73
CA PRO A 52 7.72 -17.45 -5.16
C PRO A 52 8.72 -18.41 -5.81
N ARG A 53 9.16 -19.42 -5.06
CA ARG A 53 10.25 -20.30 -5.50
C ARG A 53 9.96 -20.94 -6.86
N GLY A 54 10.84 -20.71 -7.82
CA GLY A 54 10.76 -21.27 -9.18
C GLY A 54 10.04 -20.38 -10.18
N TYR A 55 9.54 -19.21 -9.79
CA TYR A 55 8.84 -18.28 -10.66
C TYR A 55 9.82 -17.26 -11.24
N GLY A 56 9.75 -17.05 -12.56
CA GLY A 56 10.50 -16.01 -13.28
C GLY A 56 9.67 -14.76 -13.58
N TRP A 57 8.35 -14.86 -13.44
CA TRP A 57 7.37 -13.79 -13.67
C TRP A 57 6.14 -14.02 -12.79
N ALA A 58 5.34 -12.97 -12.59
CA ALA A 58 4.03 -13.01 -11.94
C ALA A 58 3.04 -12.13 -12.71
N VAL A 59 1.75 -12.23 -12.39
CA VAL A 59 0.68 -11.41 -12.97
C VAL A 59 0.41 -10.26 -12.01
N PHE A 60 0.47 -9.01 -12.48
CA PHE A 60 0.14 -7.86 -11.65
C PHE A 60 -1.37 -7.78 -11.40
N ALA A 61 -1.80 -7.84 -10.13
CA ALA A 61 -3.21 -7.80 -9.74
C ALA A 61 -3.45 -7.11 -8.40
N GLY A 62 -4.69 -6.66 -8.18
CA GLY A 62 -5.12 -5.92 -6.98
C GLY A 62 -5.02 -4.40 -7.11
N LEU A 63 -4.85 -3.87 -8.32
CA LEU A 63 -4.75 -2.43 -8.56
C LEU A 63 -6.08 -1.73 -8.23
N GLU A 64 -7.23 -2.34 -8.54
CA GLU A 64 -8.55 -1.78 -8.24
C GLU A 64 -8.71 -1.41 -6.74
N GLU A 65 -8.33 -2.31 -5.84
CA GLU A 65 -8.42 -2.07 -4.39
C GLU A 65 -7.44 -0.98 -3.93
N VAL A 66 -6.23 -0.94 -4.49
CA VAL A 66 -5.24 0.10 -4.19
C VAL A 66 -5.75 1.48 -4.61
N LEU A 67 -6.34 1.58 -5.81
CA LEU A 67 -6.94 2.82 -6.28
C LEU A 67 -8.09 3.27 -5.37
N ARG A 68 -8.89 2.33 -4.85
CA ARG A 68 -9.94 2.63 -3.87
C ARG A 68 -9.37 3.23 -2.58
N VAL A 69 -8.24 2.73 -2.08
CA VAL A 69 -7.57 3.26 -0.88
C VAL A 69 -6.99 4.66 -1.12
N LEU A 70 -6.44 4.91 -2.31
CA LEU A 70 -5.78 6.17 -2.66
C LEU A 70 -6.74 7.24 -3.22
N GLN A 71 -7.98 6.87 -3.55
CA GLN A 71 -8.99 7.77 -4.11
C GLN A 71 -9.23 9.00 -3.21
N GLY A 72 -9.17 10.19 -3.82
CA GLY A 72 -9.42 11.46 -3.13
C GLY A 72 -8.23 12.02 -2.35
N ARG A 73 -7.06 11.35 -2.38
CA ARG A 73 -5.81 11.83 -1.79
C ARG A 73 -5.02 12.66 -2.79
N LYS A 74 -4.09 13.48 -2.30
CA LYS A 74 -3.26 14.37 -3.14
C LYS A 74 -2.05 13.64 -3.72
N VAL A 75 -2.29 12.54 -4.42
CA VAL A 75 -1.26 11.71 -5.04
C VAL A 75 -1.60 11.41 -6.49
N ASP A 76 -0.57 11.28 -7.31
CA ASP A 76 -0.63 10.70 -8.64
C ASP A 76 -0.21 9.23 -8.54
N VAL A 77 -0.90 8.34 -9.26
CA VAL A 77 -0.60 6.90 -9.30
C VAL A 77 -0.34 6.50 -10.74
N TYR A 78 0.84 5.94 -10.99
CA TYR A 78 1.22 5.34 -12.26
C TYR A 78 1.36 3.84 -12.04
N ALA A 79 0.82 3.01 -12.93
CA ALA A 79 0.89 1.56 -12.78
C ALA A 79 0.89 0.87 -14.13
N MET A 80 1.37 -0.37 -14.14
CA MET A 80 1.05 -1.35 -15.18
C MET A 80 -0.46 -1.58 -15.28
N GLU A 81 -0.92 -2.08 -16.42
CA GLU A 81 -2.31 -2.55 -16.53
C GLU A 81 -2.48 -3.83 -15.70
N GLU A 82 -3.60 -3.93 -14.97
CA GLU A 82 -3.91 -5.15 -14.22
C GLU A 82 -4.05 -6.34 -15.18
N GLY A 83 -3.34 -7.43 -14.88
CA GLY A 83 -3.18 -8.60 -15.75
C GLY A 83 -1.85 -8.65 -16.52
N GLU A 84 -1.04 -7.59 -16.52
CA GLU A 84 0.29 -7.61 -17.14
C GLU A 84 1.27 -8.54 -16.39
N LEU A 85 2.26 -9.05 -17.12
CA LEU A 85 3.32 -9.87 -16.54
C LEU A 85 4.46 -8.97 -16.08
N PHE A 86 5.01 -9.25 -14.89
CA PHE A 86 6.18 -8.53 -14.37
C PHE A 86 7.24 -9.48 -13.82
N GLY A 87 8.50 -9.04 -13.85
CA GLY A 87 9.65 -9.73 -13.27
C GLY A 87 10.11 -9.17 -11.92
N PRO A 88 11.06 -9.83 -11.25
CA PRO A 88 11.71 -9.26 -10.06
C PRO A 88 12.40 -7.93 -10.38
N LEU A 89 12.31 -6.98 -9.44
CA LEU A 89 12.88 -5.62 -9.49
C LEU A 89 12.30 -4.71 -10.59
N GLU A 90 11.27 -5.16 -11.30
CA GLU A 90 10.51 -4.34 -12.23
C GLU A 90 9.48 -3.50 -11.45
N PRO A 91 9.50 -2.16 -11.56
CA PRO A 91 8.47 -1.32 -10.95
C PRO A 91 7.10 -1.56 -11.60
N VAL A 92 6.13 -2.00 -10.81
CA VAL A 92 4.75 -2.26 -11.27
C VAL A 92 3.79 -1.12 -10.98
N MET A 93 4.13 -0.29 -9.99
CA MET A 93 3.35 0.88 -9.60
C MET A 93 4.26 1.94 -8.95
N GLU A 94 3.98 3.22 -9.20
CA GLU A 94 4.62 4.36 -8.56
C GLU A 94 3.52 5.27 -7.96
N VAL A 95 3.74 5.72 -6.71
CA VAL A 95 2.89 6.72 -6.05
C VAL A 95 3.68 8.01 -5.85
N VAL A 96 3.20 9.10 -6.43
CA VAL A 96 3.86 10.42 -6.39
C VAL A 96 3.02 11.42 -5.62
N GLY A 97 3.56 11.98 -4.55
CA GLY A 97 2.85 13.00 -3.76
C GLY A 97 3.47 13.23 -2.38
N PRO A 98 2.83 14.04 -1.53
CA PRO A 98 3.28 14.23 -0.16
C PRO A 98 3.25 12.89 0.60
N TYR A 99 4.35 12.52 1.26
CA TYR A 99 4.42 11.25 1.99
C TYR A 99 3.30 11.09 3.04
N SER A 100 2.87 12.21 3.66
CA SER A 100 1.76 12.22 4.61
C SER A 100 0.42 11.77 4.03
N GLU A 101 0.22 11.85 2.71
CA GLU A 101 -1.04 11.49 2.06
C GLU A 101 -1.19 9.97 1.93
N PHE A 102 -0.10 9.22 1.73
CA PHE A 102 -0.17 7.80 1.40
C PHE A 102 0.63 6.87 2.32
N GLY A 103 1.63 7.37 3.06
CA GLY A 103 2.56 6.52 3.81
C GLY A 103 1.89 5.56 4.79
N VAL A 104 0.81 6.00 5.48
CA VAL A 104 0.08 5.13 6.43
C VAL A 104 -0.64 3.97 5.76
N TYR A 105 -0.88 4.03 4.45
CA TYR A 105 -1.59 3.00 3.69
C TYR A 105 -0.66 1.95 3.08
N GLU A 106 0.66 2.10 3.21
CA GLU A 106 1.64 1.19 2.62
C GLU A 106 1.39 -0.29 3.00
N PRO A 107 1.07 -0.66 4.25
CA PRO A 107 0.78 -2.06 4.59
C PRO A 107 -0.46 -2.61 3.89
N ALA A 108 -1.52 -1.80 3.75
CA ALA A 108 -2.74 -2.20 3.05
C ALA A 108 -2.49 -2.36 1.55
N ILE A 109 -1.82 -1.37 0.93
CA ILE A 109 -1.44 -1.39 -0.49
C ILE A 109 -0.60 -2.62 -0.81
N LEU A 110 0.46 -2.84 -0.04
CA LEU A 110 1.34 -3.99 -0.22
C LEU A 110 0.60 -5.30 0.01
N GLY A 111 -0.31 -5.37 0.99
CA GLY A 111 -1.13 -6.56 1.25
C GLY A 111 -2.04 -6.92 0.08
N MET A 112 -2.74 -5.94 -0.50
CA MET A 112 -3.60 -6.12 -1.68
C MET A 112 -2.79 -6.64 -2.87
N LEU A 113 -1.70 -5.95 -3.21
CA LEU A 113 -0.88 -6.34 -4.37
C LEU A 113 -0.20 -7.70 -4.18
N ARG A 114 0.41 -7.98 -3.02
CA ARG A 114 1.12 -9.25 -2.78
C ARG A 114 0.21 -10.46 -2.70
N HIS A 115 -1.03 -10.29 -2.24
CA HIS A 115 -1.95 -11.42 -2.13
C HIS A 115 -2.57 -11.75 -3.48
N SER A 116 -2.90 -10.72 -4.26
CA SER A 116 -3.58 -10.85 -5.55
C SER A 116 -2.63 -11.23 -6.69
N SER A 117 -1.35 -10.79 -6.64
CA SER A 117 -0.31 -11.09 -7.64
C SER A 117 0.44 -12.40 -7.34
#